data_AF-A0A0V0GLE8-F1
#
_entry.id   AF-A0A0V0GLE8-F1
#
_cell.length_a   1.000
_cell.length_b   1.000
_cell.length_c   1.000
_cell.angle_alpha   90.00
_cell.angle_beta   90.00
_cell.angle_gamma   90.00
#
_symmetry.space_group_name_H-M   'P 1'
#
loop_
_entity.id
_entity.type
_entity.pdbx_description
1 polymer ?
#
loop_
_entity_poly.entity_id
_entity_poly.type
_entity_poly.pdbx_seq_one_letter_code
_entity_poly.pdbx_strand_id
1 'polypeptide(L)'
;MNWLDKQVVNSVLYISFGSWVSPIGEAKVNSLALALEATKRPFIWVLGPLWRQGLQKGYLERISKQGKIVSWAPQMDVLQHEGVGCYLTHCGWNSTMEAIQSKKRLMCYPI
;
A
#
# COMPACT_ATOMS: atom_id res chain seq x y z
N MET A 1 -13.13 7.13 0.07
CA MET A 1 -12.33 8.24 0.63
C MET A 1 -12.45 8.38 2.13
N ASN A 2 -13.64 8.31 2.75
CA ASN A 2 -13.95 8.49 4.18
C ASN A 2 -12.95 8.02 5.27
N TRP A 3 -12.09 7.03 5.01
CA TRP A 3 -11.01 6.65 5.93
C TRP A 3 -9.74 7.49 5.75
N LEU A 4 -9.37 7.80 4.50
CA LEU A 4 -8.27 8.69 4.15
C LEU A 4 -8.55 10.12 4.62
N ASP A 5 -9.81 10.57 4.54
CA ASP A 5 -10.25 11.90 5.00
C ASP A 5 -10.03 12.11 6.50
N LYS A 6 -9.90 11.02 7.27
CA LYS A 6 -9.65 11.04 8.72
C LYS A 6 -8.17 10.98 9.07
N GLN A 7 -7.29 10.84 8.08
CA GLN A 7 -5.85 10.73 8.30
C GLN A 7 -5.20 12.11 8.29
N VAL A 8 -4.09 12.24 9.01
CA VAL A 8 -3.26 13.43 8.95
C VAL A 8 -2.71 13.59 7.53
N VAL A 9 -2.64 14.82 7.04
CA VAL A 9 -2.07 15.15 5.72
C VAL A 9 -0.66 14.55 5.57
N ASN A 10 -0.38 13.95 4.41
CA ASN A 10 0.88 13.29 4.08
C ASN A 10 1.35 12.18 5.05
N SER A 11 0.45 11.58 5.83
CA SER A 11 0.80 10.53 6.80
C SER A 11 0.68 9.11 6.26
N VAL A 12 -0.17 8.90 5.25
CA VAL A 12 -0.53 7.56 4.76
C VAL A 12 0.47 7.06 3.73
N LEU A 13 0.91 5.82 3.90
CA LEU A 13 1.64 5.07 2.89
C LEU A 13 0.66 4.29 2.00
N TYR A 14 0.65 4.58 0.70
CA TYR A 14 -0.04 3.77 -0.29
C TYR A 14 0.92 2.71 -0.86
N ILE A 15 0.45 1.48 -1.06
CA ILE A 15 1.28 0.34 -1.48
C ILE A 15 0.53 -0.45 -2.55
N SER A 16 1.16 -0.63 -3.71
CA SER A 16 0.62 -1.41 -4.82
C SER A 16 1.75 -1.90 -5.74
N PHE A 17 1.76 -3.20 -6.03
CA PHE A 17 2.75 -3.84 -6.89
C PHE A 17 2.23 -4.16 -8.30
N GLY A 18 1.13 -3.52 -8.72
CA GLY A 18 0.52 -3.73 -10.03
C GLY A 18 -0.25 -5.05 -10.14
N SER A 19 -0.87 -5.27 -11.30
CA SER A 19 -1.75 -6.42 -11.57
C SER A 19 -1.06 -7.58 -12.30
N TRP A 20 0.05 -7.31 -12.99
CA TRP A 20 0.74 -8.28 -13.86
C TRP A 20 1.94 -8.95 -13.20
N VAL A 21 2.16 -8.67 -11.91
CA VAL A 21 3.33 -9.12 -11.17
C VAL A 21 2.94 -10.30 -10.28
N SER A 22 3.72 -11.38 -10.34
CA SER A 22 3.57 -12.51 -9.43
C SER A 22 3.91 -12.10 -7.99
N PRO A 23 3.33 -12.75 -6.96
CA PRO A 23 3.70 -12.51 -5.58
C PRO A 23 5.21 -12.57 -5.35
N ILE A 24 5.73 -11.62 -4.56
CA ILE A 24 7.16 -11.54 -4.20
C ILE A 24 7.65 -12.67 -3.28
N GLY A 25 6.84 -13.72 -3.10
CA GLY A 25 7.03 -14.80 -2.15
C GLY A 25 6.47 -14.48 -0.76
N GLU A 26 5.94 -15.51 -0.09
CA GLU A 26 5.28 -15.39 1.22
C GLU A 26 6.19 -14.76 2.28
N ALA A 27 7.47 -15.14 2.34
CA ALA A 27 8.42 -14.61 3.30
C ALA A 27 8.64 -13.09 3.17
N LYS A 28 8.67 -12.56 1.94
CA LYS A 28 8.82 -11.12 1.69
C LYS A 28 7.53 -10.37 2.01
N VAL A 29 6.37 -10.93 1.67
CA VAL A 29 5.07 -10.36 2.07
C VAL A 29 4.97 -10.30 3.60
N ASN A 30 5.32 -11.38 4.30
CA ASN A 30 5.33 -11.41 5.76
C ASN A 30 6.26 -10.35 6.34
N SER A 31 7.46 -10.21 5.79
CA SER A 31 8.44 -9.20 6.25
C SER A 31 7.90 -7.78 6.09
N LEU A 32 7.28 -7.48 4.94
CA LEU A 32 6.65 -6.17 4.71
C LEU A 32 5.46 -5.94 5.65
N ALA A 33 4.63 -6.95 5.88
CA ALA A 33 3.51 -6.88 6.81
C ALA A 33 3.98 -6.53 8.24
N LEU A 34 4.99 -7.24 8.74
CA LEU A 34 5.57 -6.97 10.06
C LEU A 34 6.19 -5.56 10.14
N ALA A 35 6.87 -5.12 9.08
CA ALA A 35 7.43 -3.77 9.03
C ALA A 35 6.34 -2.69 9.09
N LEU A 36 5.25 -2.86 8.32
CA LEU A 36 4.12 -1.93 8.33
C LEU A 36 3.48 -1.88 9.72
N GLU A 37 3.21 -3.03 10.34
CA GLU A 37 2.66 -3.13 11.70
C GLU A 37 3.57 -2.46 12.75
N ALA A 38 4.89 -2.61 12.62
CA ALA A 38 5.85 -2.01 13.55
C ALA A 38 5.92 -0.48 13.42
N THR A 39 5.76 0.06 12.20
CA THR A 39 5.86 1.53 11.99
C THR A 39 4.78 2.34 12.70
N LYS A 40 3.64 1.71 13.05
CA LYS A 40 2.43 2.37 13.57
C LYS A 40 1.91 3.52 12.69
N ARG A 41 2.38 3.62 11.44
CA ARG A 41 1.92 4.61 10.46
C ARG A 41 0.71 4.10 9.69
N PRO A 42 -0.21 4.98 9.30
CA PRO A 42 -1.35 4.57 8.52
C PRO A 42 -0.94 4.14 7.12
N PHE A 43 -1.58 3.08 6.60
CA PHE A 43 -1.28 2.59 5.26
C PHE A 43 -2.51 2.02 4.56
N ILE A 44 -2.46 2.04 3.23
CA ILE A 44 -3.36 1.28 2.36
C ILE A 44 -2.50 0.37 1.50
N TRP A 45 -2.74 -0.93 1.61
CA TRP A 45 -2.04 -1.94 0.82
C TRP A 45 -3.02 -2.67 -0.10
N VAL A 46 -2.84 -2.45 -1.41
CA VAL A 46 -3.54 -3.21 -2.44
C VAL A 46 -2.86 -4.58 -2.55
N LEU A 47 -3.57 -5.61 -2.11
CA LEU A 47 -3.06 -6.98 -2.02
C LEU A 47 -4.11 -7.97 -2.50
N GLY A 48 -3.85 -8.57 -3.66
CA GLY A 48 -4.69 -9.61 -4.25
C GLY A 48 -4.69 -10.91 -3.42
N PRO A 49 -5.67 -11.81 -3.61
CA PRO A 49 -5.84 -13.01 -2.79
C PRO A 49 -4.59 -13.89 -2.70
N LEU A 50 -3.88 -14.12 -3.82
CA LEU A 50 -2.67 -14.93 -3.86
C LEU A 50 -1.56 -14.39 -2.96
N TRP A 51 -1.41 -13.07 -2.90
CA TRP A 51 -0.38 -12.44 -2.10
C TRP A 51 -0.67 -12.53 -0.60
N ARG A 52 -1.94 -12.68 -0.19
CA ARG A 52 -2.32 -12.74 1.23
C ARG A 52 -1.86 -14.01 1.94
N GLN A 53 -1.40 -15.03 1.21
CA GLN A 53 -0.83 -16.25 1.78
C GLN A 53 0.38 -15.96 2.69
N GLY A 54 1.13 -14.89 2.40
CA GLY A 54 2.24 -14.45 3.25
C GLY A 54 1.83 -13.66 4.50
N LEU A 55 0.53 -13.42 4.75
CA LEU A 55 0.08 -12.73 5.96
C LEU A 55 -0.13 -13.73 7.09
N GLN A 56 0.44 -13.43 8.25
CA GLN A 56 0.21 -14.24 9.46
C GLN A 56 -1.25 -14.18 9.91
N LYS A 57 -1.70 -15.26 10.55
CA LYS A 57 -2.98 -15.30 11.24
C LYS A 57 -3.07 -14.14 12.24
N GLY A 58 -4.23 -13.47 12.28
CA GLY A 58 -4.45 -12.34 13.17
C GLY A 58 -3.93 -10.99 12.63
N TYR A 59 -3.27 -10.94 11.47
CA TYR A 59 -2.67 -9.70 10.97
C TYR A 59 -3.70 -8.59 10.73
N LEU A 60 -4.84 -8.93 10.13
CA LEU A 60 -5.91 -7.97 9.82
C LEU A 60 -6.51 -7.35 11.09
N GLU A 61 -6.65 -8.15 12.14
CA GLU A 61 -7.15 -7.73 13.44
C GLU A 61 -6.17 -6.75 14.10
N ARG A 62 -4.87 -7.06 14.07
CA ARG A 62 -3.81 -6.21 14.65
C ARG A 62 -3.69 -4.85 13.96
N ILE A 63 -3.86 -4.80 12.63
CA ILE A 63 -3.76 -3.54 11.86
C ILE A 63 -5.09 -2.80 11.72
N SER A 64 -6.20 -3.32 12.26
CA SER A 64 -7.57 -2.81 12.02
C SER A 64 -7.76 -1.31 12.30
N LYS A 65 -7.03 -0.75 13.27
CA LYS A 65 -7.03 0.68 13.60
C LYS A 65 -5.96 1.48 12.85
N GLN A 66 -4.96 0.81 12.29
CA GLN A 66 -3.78 1.41 11.68
C GLN A 66 -3.92 1.52 10.16
N GLY A 67 -4.33 0.47 9.46
CA GLY A 67 -4.27 0.44 8.00
C GLY A 67 -5.36 -0.40 7.36
N LYS A 68 -5.34 -0.46 6.04
CA LYS A 68 -6.29 -1.22 5.23
C LYS A 68 -5.57 -2.14 4.25
N ILE A 69 -6.02 -3.38 4.18
CA ILE A 69 -5.72 -4.28 3.06
C ILE A 69 -6.95 -4.39 2.19
N VAL A 70 -6.80 -4.09 0.91
CA VAL A 70 -7.89 -4.14 -0.08
C VAL A 70 -7.44 -4.95 -1.29
N SER A 71 -8.35 -5.63 -1.99
CA SER A 71 -8.00 -6.33 -3.24
C SER A 71 -7.84 -5.38 -4.43
N TRP A 72 -8.46 -4.21 -4.35
CA TRP A 72 -8.43 -3.18 -5.38
C TRP A 72 -8.66 -1.80 -4.75
N ALA A 73 -8.13 -0.75 -5.38
CA ALA A 73 -8.38 0.64 -5.03
C ALA A 73 -8.41 1.51 -6.31
N PRO A 74 -9.18 2.61 -6.33
CA PRO A 74 -9.07 3.61 -7.39
C PRO A 74 -7.74 4.36 -7.24
N GLN A 75 -6.67 3.80 -7.81
CA GLN A 75 -5.29 4.21 -7.52
C GLN A 75 -5.04 5.70 -7.73
N MET A 76 -5.50 6.26 -8.85
CA MET A 76 -5.36 7.70 -9.12
C MET A 76 -6.01 8.55 -8.03
N ASP A 77 -7.25 8.24 -7.64
CA ASP A 77 -7.95 8.99 -6.59
C ASP A 77 -7.19 8.91 -5.26
N VAL A 78 -6.74 7.70 -4.88
CA VAL A 78 -5.94 7.50 -3.66
C VAL A 78 -4.64 8.31 -3.72
N LEU A 79 -3.94 8.27 -4.85
CA LEU A 79 -2.71 9.04 -5.05
C LEU A 79 -2.96 10.54 -5.05
N GLN A 80 -4.11 11.04 -5.49
CA GLN A 80 -4.42 12.48 -5.44
C GLN A 80 -4.83 12.96 -4.05
N HIS A 81 -5.20 12.06 -3.16
CA HIS A 81 -5.64 12.41 -1.80
C HIS A 81 -4.51 13.04 -0.96
N GLU A 82 -4.84 14.08 -0.19
CA GLU A 82 -3.87 14.82 0.63
C GLU A 82 -3.29 14.01 1.80
N GLY A 83 -4.08 13.09 2.35
CA GLY A 83 -3.64 12.15 3.39
C GLY A 83 -2.49 11.24 2.95
N VAL A 84 -2.33 10.95 1.65
CA VAL A 84 -1.27 10.07 1.13
C VAL A 84 0.02 10.85 0.96
N GLY A 85 1.07 10.43 1.68
CA GLY A 85 2.37 11.10 1.65
C GLY A 85 3.42 10.43 0.77
N CYS A 86 3.31 9.11 0.60
CA CYS A 86 4.26 8.28 -0.13
C CYS A 86 3.55 7.11 -0.82
N TYR A 87 4.15 6.63 -1.91
CA TYR A 87 3.71 5.45 -2.66
C TYR A 87 4.85 4.45 -2.78
N LEU A 88 4.68 3.26 -2.18
CA LEU A 88 5.54 2.10 -2.41
C LEU A 88 5.04 1.32 -3.62
N THR A 89 5.87 1.25 -4.66
CA THR A 89 5.47 0.73 -5.97
C THR A 89 6.52 -0.19 -6.60
N HIS A 90 6.05 -1.08 -7.47
CA HIS A 90 6.86 -1.89 -8.39
C HIS A 90 7.45 -1.10 -9.57
N CYS A 91 7.18 0.20 -9.67
CA CYS A 91 7.68 1.08 -10.72
C CYS A 91 7.15 0.77 -12.13
N GLY A 92 6.02 0.08 -12.25
CA GLY A 92 5.33 -0.05 -13.54
C GLY A 92 5.00 1.32 -14.14
N TRP A 93 5.03 1.41 -15.47
CA TRP A 93 4.92 2.68 -16.21
C TRP A 93 3.74 3.54 -15.77
N ASN A 94 2.52 2.99 -15.83
CA ASN A 94 1.30 3.73 -15.46
C ASN A 94 1.34 4.17 -13.98
N SER A 95 1.76 3.28 -13.08
CA SER A 95 1.85 3.61 -11.65
C SER A 95 2.85 4.73 -11.38
N THR A 96 3.97 4.75 -12.11
CA THR A 96 4.98 5.81 -12.01
C THR A 96 4.43 7.14 -12.53
N MET A 97 3.74 7.13 -13.68
CA MET A 97 3.12 8.33 -14.25
C MET A 97 2.06 8.94 -13.33
N GLU A 98 1.17 8.11 -12.75
CA GLU A 98 0.14 8.57 -11.81
C GLU A 98 0.75 9.19 -10.54
N ALA A 99 1.85 8.62 -10.04
CA ALA A 99 2.55 9.13 -8.87
C ALA A 99 3.19 10.51 -9.13
N ILE A 100 3.81 10.67 -10.30
CA ILE A 100 4.40 11.95 -10.74
C ILE A 100 3.32 13.00 -10.90
N GLN A 101 2.22 12.66 -11.60
CA GLN A 101 1.09 13.55 -11.79
C GLN A 101 0.49 14.00 -10.45
N SER A 102 0.43 13.09 -9.48
CA SER A 102 -0.09 13.35 -8.14
C SER A 102 0.95 13.94 -7.17
N LYS A 103 2.17 14.24 -7.64
CA LYS A 103 3.29 14.79 -6.87
C LYS A 103 3.62 13.99 -5.61
N LYS A 104 3.52 12.66 -5.68
CA LYS A 104 3.80 11.77 -4.55
C LYS A 104 5.23 11.26 -4.57
N ARG A 105 5.82 11.15 -3.38
CA ARG A 105 7.14 10.54 -3.19
C ARG A 105 7.05 9.04 -3.45
N LEU A 106 7.98 8.53 -4.25
CA LEU A 106 8.07 7.11 -4.57
C LEU A 106 9.05 6.40 -3.62
N MET A 107 8.61 5.27 -3.09
CA MET A 107 9.49 4.22 -2.60
C MET A 107 9.48 3.11 -3.65
N CYS A 108 10.63 2.84 -4.24
CA CYS A 108 10.74 1.96 -5.39
C CYS A 108 11.14 0.55 -4.94
N TYR A 109 10.37 -0.44 -5.36
CA TYR A 109 10.73 -1.85 -5.24
C TYR A 109 10.44 -2.54 -6.58
N PRO A 110 11.32 -2.40 -7.59
CA PRO A 110 11.13 -3.03 -8.90
C PRO A 110 11.03 -4.56 -8.78
N ILE A 111 10.07 -5.15 -9.49
CA ILE A 111 9.81 -6.60 -9.51
C ILE A 111 9.87 -7.12 -10.94
#